data_AF-A0A7C2Z999-F1
#
_entry.id   AF-A0A7C2Z999-F1
#
_cell.length_a   1.000
_cell.length_b   1.000
_cell.length_c   1.000
_cell.angle_alpha   90.00
_cell.angle_beta   90.00
_cell.angle_gamma   90.00
#
_symmetry.space_group_name_H-M   'P 1'
#
loop_
_entity.id
_entity.type
_entity.pdbx_description
1 polymer ?
#
loop_
_entity_poly.entity_id
_entity_poly.type
_entity_poly.pdbx_seq_one_letter_code
_entity_poly.pdbx_strand_id
1 'polypeptide(L)'
;MRTYADWLREWLYEGKRALPLLQEWLDALVARDAPRIDAVNARLTPILERLEHARQAVAQIPERDALPTDLLQQAMATAQAIDAVAQTAYDIIRDELDYTHGMMAILTRAAEPDHYAPTLAAPNRTNVLLNTEA
;
A
#
# COMPACT_ATOMS: atom_id res chain seq x y z
N MET A 1 34.25 19.02 6.43
CA MET A 1 32.83 19.40 6.27
C MET A 1 32.35 18.75 4.97
N ARG A 2 31.26 17.99 4.96
CA ARG A 2 30.71 17.42 3.71
C ARG A 2 30.05 18.53 2.91
N THR A 3 30.28 18.56 1.61
CA THR A 3 29.68 19.52 0.68
C THR A 3 28.28 19.09 0.26
N TYR A 4 27.51 19.97 -0.39
CA TYR A 4 26.24 19.61 -1.01
C TYR A 4 26.41 18.42 -1.98
N ALA A 5 27.45 18.46 -2.82
CA ALA A 5 27.70 17.42 -3.82
C ALA A 5 28.00 16.05 -3.17
N ASP A 6 28.65 16.02 -2.01
CA ASP A 6 28.92 14.78 -1.27
C ASP A 6 27.62 14.16 -0.75
N TRP A 7 26.73 14.98 -0.17
CA TRP A 7 25.43 14.51 0.30
C TRP A 7 24.51 14.09 -0.85
N LEU A 8 24.53 14.81 -1.97
CA LEU A 8 23.75 14.44 -3.15
C LEU A 8 24.24 13.11 -3.76
N ARG A 9 25.55 12.85 -3.76
CA ARG A 9 26.11 11.56 -4.19
C ARG A 9 25.71 10.43 -3.25
N GLU A 10 25.72 10.67 -1.94
CA GLU A 10 25.27 9.68 -0.96
C GLU A 10 23.78 9.38 -1.09
N TRP A 11 22.95 10.42 -1.26
CA TRP A 11 21.54 10.27 -1.56
C TRP A 11 21.31 9.46 -2.84
N LEU A 12 22.04 9.76 -3.92
CA LEU A 12 21.94 9.04 -5.18
C LEU A 12 22.38 7.57 -5.03
N TYR A 13 23.44 7.32 -4.27
CA TYR A 13 23.93 5.97 -4.00
C TYR A 13 22.90 5.14 -3.26
N GLU A 14 22.33 5.66 -2.16
CA GLU A 14 21.29 4.95 -1.42
C GLU A 14 19.99 4.83 -2.25
N GLY A 15 19.65 5.84 -3.07
CA GLY A 15 18.49 5.80 -3.96
C GLY A 15 18.57 4.69 -5.00
N LYS A 16 19.74 4.51 -5.63
CA LYS A 16 20.00 3.39 -6.56
C LYS A 16 19.95 2.03 -5.87
N ARG A 17 20.27 1.95 -4.58
CA ARG A 17 20.14 0.71 -3.78
C ARG A 17 18.70 0.44 -3.35
N ALA A 18 17.94 1.48 -3.04
CA ALA A 18 16.56 1.39 -2.61
C ALA A 18 15.65 0.94 -3.76
N LEU A 19 15.84 1.49 -4.96
CA LEU A 19 14.93 1.27 -6.09
C LEU A 19 14.65 -0.22 -6.42
N PRO A 20 15.64 -1.12 -6.58
CA PRO A 20 15.34 -2.53 -6.85
C PRO A 20 14.64 -3.22 -5.67
N LEU A 21 14.90 -2.80 -4.43
CA LEU A 21 14.23 -3.34 -3.25
C LEU A 21 12.80 -2.83 -3.13
N LEU A 22 12.53 -1.58 -3.52
CA LEU A 22 11.18 -1.02 -3.60
C LEU A 22 10.36 -1.74 -4.68
N GLN A 23 10.98 -2.11 -5.80
CA GLN A 23 10.33 -2.94 -6.82
C GLN A 23 10.07 -4.36 -6.30
N GLU A 24 11.03 -4.99 -5.63
CA GLU A 24 10.86 -6.31 -5.01
C GLU A 24 9.74 -6.30 -3.96
N TRP A 25 9.64 -5.21 -3.20
CA TRP A 25 8.57 -4.97 -2.23
C TRP A 25 7.20 -4.80 -2.91
N LEU A 26 7.14 -4.04 -4.01
CA LEU A 26 5.92 -3.89 -4.81
C LEU A 26 5.46 -5.24 -5.38
N ASP A 27 6.37 -6.05 -5.89
CA ASP A 27 6.04 -7.39 -6.39
C ASP A 27 5.49 -8.28 -5.27
N ALA A 28 6.04 -8.17 -4.05
CA ALA A 28 5.56 -8.90 -2.88
C ALA A 28 4.16 -8.42 -2.42
N LEU A 29 3.88 -7.12 -2.54
CA LEU A 29 2.54 -6.55 -2.31
C LEU A 29 1.51 -7.12 -3.29
N VAL A 30 1.82 -7.12 -4.59
CA VAL A 30 0.95 -7.67 -5.63
C VAL A 30 0.69 -9.16 -5.38
N ALA A 31 1.72 -9.91 -4.97
CA ALA A 31 1.61 -11.33 -4.65
C ALA A 31 0.91 -11.62 -3.31
N ARG A 32 0.62 -10.60 -2.49
CA ARG A 32 0.07 -10.72 -1.12
C ARG A 32 0.92 -11.61 -0.20
N ASP A 33 2.25 -11.57 -0.41
CA ASP A 33 3.21 -12.41 0.32
C ASP A 33 3.74 -11.65 1.54
N ALA A 34 3.02 -11.76 2.66
CA ALA A 34 3.36 -11.08 3.91
C ALA A 34 4.79 -11.41 4.41
N PRO A 35 5.24 -12.69 4.47
CA PRO A 35 6.62 -13.01 4.84
C PRO A 35 7.67 -12.32 3.97
N ARG A 36 7.45 -12.26 2.65
CA ARG A 36 8.36 -11.58 1.73
C ARG A 36 8.34 -10.06 1.91
N ILE A 37 7.17 -9.47 2.14
CA ILE A 37 7.04 -8.05 2.47
C ILE A 37 7.88 -7.71 3.71
N ASP A 38 7.77 -8.50 4.78
CA ASP A 38 8.53 -8.27 6.02
C ASP A 38 10.04 -8.40 5.80
N ALA A 39 10.47 -9.42 5.05
CA ALA A 39 11.88 -9.64 4.73
C ALA A 39 12.48 -8.49 3.91
N VAL A 40 11.73 -7.96 2.93
CA VAL A 40 12.18 -6.84 2.10
C VAL A 40 12.15 -5.54 2.91
N ASN A 41 11.13 -5.32 3.74
CA ASN A 41 11.04 -4.18 4.66
C ASN A 41 12.28 -4.09 5.57
N ALA A 42 12.67 -5.20 6.21
CA ALA A 42 13.85 -5.23 7.07
C ALA A 42 15.15 -4.79 6.36
N ARG A 43 15.26 -5.02 5.05
CA ARG A 43 16.38 -4.59 4.21
C ARG A 43 16.24 -3.13 3.77
N LEU A 44 15.02 -2.68 3.50
CA LEU A 44 14.70 -1.32 3.05
C LEU A 44 14.83 -0.27 4.15
N THR A 45 14.32 -0.54 5.36
CA THR A 45 14.30 0.43 6.46
C THR A 45 15.62 1.17 6.68
N PRO A 46 16.78 0.49 6.87
CA PRO A 46 18.03 1.20 7.10
C PRO A 46 18.52 2.01 5.90
N ILE A 47 18.10 1.67 4.67
CA ILE A 47 18.44 2.44 3.46
C ILE A 47 17.58 3.70 3.38
N LEU A 48 16.28 3.58 3.66
CA LEU A 48 15.35 4.71 3.67
C LEU A 48 15.72 5.74 4.76
N GLU A 49 16.15 5.30 5.94
CA GLU A 49 16.65 6.17 6.99
C GLU A 49 17.89 6.98 6.55
N ARG A 50 18.84 6.34 5.86
CA ARG A 50 20.03 7.03 5.32
C ARG A 50 19.67 7.98 4.18
N LEU A 51 18.71 7.61 3.33
CA LEU A 51 18.17 8.48 2.29
C LEU A 51 17.55 9.74 2.88
N GLU A 52 16.72 9.59 3.91
CA GLU A 52 16.07 10.71 4.58
C GLU A 52 17.10 11.61 5.28
N HIS A 53 18.09 11.01 5.96
CA HIS A 53 19.18 11.75 6.56
C HIS A 53 19.98 12.56 5.53
N ALA A 54 20.34 11.95 4.39
CA ALA A 54 21.03 12.65 3.31
C ALA A 54 20.16 13.77 2.72
N ARG A 55 18.86 13.55 2.54
CA ARG A 55 17.90 14.56 2.06
C ARG A 55 17.83 15.76 3.01
N GLN A 56 17.74 15.52 4.31
CA GLN A 56 17.72 16.58 5.33
C GLN A 56 19.04 17.36 5.35
N ALA A 57 20.18 16.68 5.22
CA ALA A 57 21.49 17.32 5.16
C ALA A 57 21.63 18.22 3.92
N VAL A 58 21.14 17.78 2.76
CA VAL A 58 21.09 18.60 1.53
C VAL A 58 20.22 19.85 1.73
N ALA A 59 19.09 19.73 2.41
CA ALA A 59 18.16 20.85 2.63
C ALA A 59 18.74 21.97 3.51
N GLN A 60 19.70 21.65 4.38
CA GLN A 60 20.32 22.61 5.31
C GLN A 60 21.49 23.41 4.68
N ILE A 61 21.92 23.08 3.46
CA ILE A 61 23.07 23.73 2.81
C ILE A 61 22.57 24.90 1.93
N PRO A 62 22.97 26.15 2.23
CA PRO A 62 22.49 27.34 1.52
C PRO A 62 23.11 27.52 0.12
N GLU A 63 24.28 26.93 -0.15
CA GLU A 63 24.96 27.04 -1.45
C GLU A 63 24.50 25.97 -2.43
N ARG A 64 23.73 26.39 -3.45
CA ARG A 64 23.26 25.54 -4.56
C ARG A 64 23.96 25.83 -5.90
N ASP A 65 24.79 26.87 -5.97
CA ASP A 65 25.12 27.57 -7.23
C ASP A 65 26.31 27.00 -8.02
N ALA A 66 26.87 25.85 -7.63
CA ALA A 66 27.98 25.20 -8.36
C ALA A 66 27.78 23.69 -8.54
N LEU A 67 26.53 23.25 -8.73
CA LEU A 67 26.25 21.83 -8.83
C LEU A 67 26.52 21.28 -10.24
N PRO A 68 27.16 20.10 -10.36
CA PRO A 68 27.23 19.40 -11.63
C PRO A 68 25.82 19.07 -12.09
N THR A 69 25.41 19.63 -13.23
CA THR A 69 24.05 19.46 -13.80
C THR A 69 23.69 17.99 -13.93
N ASP A 70 24.66 17.14 -14.31
CA ASP A 70 24.47 15.69 -14.47
C ASP A 70 24.12 14.98 -13.16
N LEU A 71 24.72 15.39 -12.04
CA LEU A 71 24.48 14.77 -10.74
C LEU A 71 23.06 15.09 -10.25
N LEU A 72 22.62 16.33 -10.46
CA LEU A 72 21.26 16.76 -10.13
C LEU A 72 20.23 16.03 -11.00
N GLN A 73 20.48 15.92 -12.32
CA GLN A 73 19.60 15.18 -13.22
C GLN A 73 19.46 13.71 -12.84
N GLN A 74 20.56 13.04 -12.49
CA GLN A 74 20.53 11.66 -12.01
C GLN A 74 19.74 11.51 -10.70
N ALA A 75 19.91 12.47 -9.78
CA ALA A 75 19.16 12.47 -8.53
C ALA A 75 17.66 12.66 -8.76
N MET A 76 17.28 13.62 -9.62
CA MET A 76 15.89 13.84 -9.99
C MET A 76 15.27 12.62 -10.68
N ALA A 77 15.97 11.99 -11.62
CA ALA A 77 15.49 10.79 -12.29
C ALA A 77 15.28 9.63 -11.30
N THR A 78 16.19 9.48 -10.33
CA THR A 78 16.06 8.47 -9.27
C THR A 78 14.88 8.77 -8.35
N ALA A 79 14.66 10.03 -7.99
CA ALA A 79 13.51 10.45 -7.18
C ALA A 79 12.20 10.13 -7.90
N GLN A 80 12.09 10.50 -9.18
CA GLN A 80 10.91 10.21 -10.01
C GLN A 80 10.62 8.71 -10.10
N ALA A 81 11.66 7.87 -10.21
CA ALA A 81 11.48 6.43 -10.23
C ALA A 81 10.96 5.88 -8.88
N ILE A 82 11.47 6.41 -7.76
CA ILE A 82 10.99 6.06 -6.42
C ILE A 82 9.52 6.50 -6.26
N ASP A 83 9.19 7.72 -6.67
CA ASP A 83 7.83 8.26 -6.58
C ASP A 83 6.84 7.43 -7.42
N ALA A 84 7.24 6.97 -8.60
CA ALA A 84 6.40 6.11 -9.44
C ALA A 84 6.08 4.76 -8.76
N VAL A 85 7.07 4.15 -8.09
CA VAL A 85 6.86 2.92 -7.32
C VAL A 85 5.94 3.18 -6.13
N ALA A 86 6.15 4.28 -5.40
CA ALA A 86 5.33 4.66 -4.26
C ALA A 86 3.87 4.92 -4.67
N GLN A 87 3.65 5.62 -5.79
CA GLN A 87 2.31 5.87 -6.33
C GLN A 87 1.61 4.56 -6.71
N THR A 88 2.32 3.66 -7.38
CA THR A 88 1.77 2.34 -7.76
C THR A 88 1.38 1.53 -6.53
N ALA A 89 2.23 1.51 -5.50
CA ALA A 89 1.94 0.83 -4.25
C ALA A 89 0.72 1.45 -3.54
N TYR A 90 0.61 2.78 -3.53
CA TYR A 90 -0.52 3.49 -2.96
C TYR A 90 -1.85 3.07 -3.63
N ASP A 91 -1.88 3.02 -4.96
CA ASP A 91 -3.08 2.63 -5.70
C ASP A 91 -3.48 1.17 -5.39
N ILE A 92 -2.53 0.23 -5.34
CA ILE A 92 -2.79 -1.17 -4.96
C ILE A 92 -3.38 -1.26 -3.55
N ILE A 93 -2.78 -0.56 -2.58
CA ILE A 93 -3.23 -0.60 -1.20
C ILE A 93 -4.64 0.01 -1.07
N ARG A 94 -4.91 1.12 -1.78
CA ARG A 94 -6.24 1.75 -1.78
C ARG A 94 -7.29 0.80 -2.32
N ASP A 95 -7.03 0.16 -3.46
CA ASP A 95 -7.97 -0.75 -4.11
C ASP A 95 -8.26 -1.98 -3.22
N GLU A 96 -7.24 -2.51 -2.51
CA GLU A 96 -7.42 -3.62 -1.57
C GLU A 96 -8.25 -3.21 -0.33
N LEU A 97 -8.08 -1.98 0.16
CA LEU A 97 -8.90 -1.45 1.25
C LEU A 97 -10.35 -1.28 0.83
N ASP A 98 -10.60 -0.77 -0.37
CA ASP A 98 -11.95 -0.62 -0.94
C ASP A 98 -12.62 -1.98 -1.12
N TYR A 99 -11.88 -2.98 -1.63
CA TYR A 99 -12.36 -4.35 -1.73
C TYR A 99 -12.72 -4.94 -0.36
N THR A 100 -11.84 -4.77 0.63
CA THR A 100 -12.06 -5.26 2.00
C THR A 100 -13.30 -4.60 2.62
N HIS A 101 -13.48 -3.29 2.40
CA HIS A 101 -14.66 -2.55 2.83
C HIS A 101 -15.94 -3.09 2.20
N GLY A 102 -15.94 -3.32 0.89
CA GLY A 102 -17.08 -3.90 0.17
C GLY A 102 -17.42 -5.31 0.69
N MET A 103 -16.41 -6.15 0.94
CA MET A 103 -16.63 -7.49 1.48
C MET A 103 -17.22 -7.46 2.89
N MET A 104 -16.74 -6.57 3.77
CA MET A 104 -17.33 -6.39 5.10
C MET A 104 -18.78 -5.94 5.04
N ALA A 105 -19.14 -5.04 4.10
CA ALA A 105 -20.53 -4.62 3.91
C ALA A 105 -21.43 -5.80 3.47
N ILE A 106 -20.94 -6.65 2.57
CA ILE A 106 -21.66 -7.86 2.13
C ILE A 106 -21.83 -8.84 3.28
N LEU A 107 -20.75 -9.13 4.03
CA LEU A 107 -20.80 -10.05 5.17
C LEU A 107 -21.71 -9.52 6.28
N THR A 108 -21.70 -8.21 6.55
CA THR A 108 -22.60 -7.57 7.52
C THR A 108 -24.06 -7.77 7.12
N ARG A 109 -24.39 -7.54 5.84
CA ARG A 109 -25.74 -7.76 5.31
C ARG A 109 -26.15 -9.24 5.34
N ALA A 110 -25.23 -10.14 5.02
CA ALA A 110 -25.48 -11.59 5.08
C ALA A 110 -25.65 -12.10 6.52
N ALA A 111 -25.09 -11.39 7.50
CA ALA A 111 -25.25 -11.65 8.92
C ALA A 111 -26.54 -11.04 9.51
N GLU A 112 -27.33 -10.30 8.72
CA GLU A 112 -28.65 -9.82 9.16
C GLU A 112 -29.60 -11.01 9.41
N PRO A 113 -30.29 -11.05 10.56
CA PRO A 113 -31.12 -12.19 10.95
C PRO A 113 -32.24 -12.54 9.96
N ASP A 114 -32.68 -11.59 9.14
CA ASP A 114 -33.71 -11.79 8.11
C ASP A 114 -33.26 -12.74 6.98
N HIS A 115 -31.95 -12.97 6.80
CA HIS A 115 -31.41 -13.90 5.80
C HIS A 115 -31.11 -15.32 6.35
N TYR A 116 -31.14 -15.49 7.67
CA TYR A 116 -31.06 -16.78 8.37
C TYR A 116 -32.43 -17.23 8.87
N ALA A 117 -33.52 -16.90 8.17
CA ALA A 117 -34.76 -17.63 8.38
C ALA A 117 -34.48 -19.09 7.98
N PRO A 118 -34.43 -20.05 8.93
CA PRO A 118 -34.52 -21.43 8.53
C PRO A 118 -35.85 -21.55 7.79
N THR A 119 -35.93 -22.54 6.93
CA THR A 119 -37.13 -23.33 6.69
C THR A 119 -37.85 -23.65 8.03
N LEU A 120 -38.51 -22.67 8.63
CA LEU A 120 -39.50 -22.85 9.67
C LEU A 120 -40.70 -23.36 8.89
N ALA A 121 -40.86 -24.68 8.93
CA ALA A 121 -42.06 -25.36 8.51
C ALA A 121 -43.27 -24.52 8.90
N ALA A 122 -44.09 -24.17 7.90
CA ALA A 122 -45.37 -23.53 8.16
C ALA A 122 -46.06 -24.30 9.30
N PRO A 123 -46.49 -23.63 10.38
CA PRO A 123 -47.21 -24.32 11.43
C PRO A 123 -48.42 -24.97 10.77
N ASN A 124 -48.59 -26.26 11.05
CA ASN A 124 -49.68 -27.11 10.61
C ASN A 124 -51.01 -26.50 11.13
N ARG A 125 -51.50 -25.45 10.45
CA ARG A 125 -52.84 -24.93 10.64
C ARG A 125 -53.73 -25.74 9.74
N THR A 126 -54.22 -26.82 10.33
CA THR A 126 -55.45 -27.51 9.91
C THR A 126 -56.55 -26.46 9.77
N ASN A 127 -56.70 -25.88 8.59
CA ASN A 127 -57.90 -25.13 8.23
C ASN A 127 -58.97 -26.18 7.93
N VAL A 128 -59.65 -26.63 8.99
CA VAL A 128 -60.94 -27.30 8.88
C VAL A 128 -61.91 -26.30 8.28
N LEU A 129 -62.09 -26.34 6.96
CA LEU A 129 -63.21 -25.72 6.29
C LEU A 129 -64.39 -26.69 6.39
N LEU A 130 -65.19 -26.55 7.45
CA LEU A 130 -66.53 -27.09 7.50
C LEU A 130 -67.39 -26.27 6.52
N ASN A 131 -67.55 -26.80 5.31
CA ASN A 131 -68.63 -26.42 4.43
C ASN A 131 -69.94 -26.93 5.04
N THR A 132 -70.70 -26.06 5.68
CA THR A 132 -72.13 -26.27 5.90
C THR A 132 -72.91 -25.38 4.95
N GLU A 133 -73.22 -25.96 3.78
CA GLU A 133 -74.44 -25.64 3.03
C GLU A 133 -75.50 -26.67 3.43
N ALA A 134 -76.59 -26.22 4.05
CA ALA A 134 -77.91 -26.85 4.08
C ALA A 134 -78.95 -25.84 4.60
#